data_AF-A0A7J6TL71-F1
#
_entry.id   AF-A0A7J6TL71-F1
#
_cell.length_a   1.000
_cell.length_b   1.000
_cell.length_c   1.000
_cell.angle_alpha   90.00
_cell.angle_beta   90.00
_cell.angle_gamma   90.00
#
_symmetry.space_group_name_H-M   'P 1'
#
loop_
_entity.id
_entity.type
_entity.pdbx_description
1 polymer ?
#
loop_
_entity_poly.entity_id
_entity_poly.type
_entity_poly.pdbx_seq_one_letter_code
_entity_poly.pdbx_strand_id
1 'polypeptide(L)'
;MTVVDALVDAPELQMEAMKMLETQAPEGTDLVKFGPDGYQWVRDAVQRGDADGLGPFSVPTPAAGVSIAPIPFDFAAPTTALNLGRILRGLTVGKGMAVLLEGPPGTGKSSIIAALAARCGRELVRINISEQTEIADLVGQFLPAAGQGSHEVSFTWSDGVLLSALRRD
;
A
#
# COMPACT_ATOMS: atom_id res chain seq x y z
N MET A 1 -7.80 10.27 11.16
CA MET A 1 -9.26 10.21 10.96
C MET A 1 -9.48 9.98 9.47
N THR A 2 -9.88 8.77 9.06
CA THR A 2 -10.15 8.53 7.62
C THR A 2 -11.52 9.13 7.24
N VAL A 3 -11.75 9.44 5.97
CA VAL A 3 -13.03 10.00 5.48
C VAL A 3 -14.24 9.18 5.97
N VAL A 4 -14.07 7.87 6.16
CA VAL A 4 -15.12 6.99 6.70
C VAL A 4 -15.25 7.03 8.22
N ASP A 5 -14.19 7.30 8.97
CA ASP A 5 -14.31 7.55 10.42
C ASP A 5 -15.06 8.86 10.68
N ALA A 6 -14.83 9.89 9.86
CA ALA A 6 -15.59 11.15 9.91
C ALA A 6 -17.08 10.97 9.54
N LEU A 7 -17.39 9.95 8.72
CA LEU A 7 -18.77 9.60 8.36
C LEU A 7 -19.50 8.84 9.47
N VAL A 8 -18.79 8.11 10.34
CA VAL A 8 -19.41 7.48 11.52
C VAL A 8 -19.87 8.55 12.51
N ASP A 9 -19.09 9.64 12.66
CA ASP A 9 -19.35 10.71 13.62
C ASP A 9 -20.28 11.83 13.09
N ALA A 10 -20.68 11.81 11.82
CA ALA A 10 -21.55 12.81 11.18
C ALA A 10 -22.64 12.14 10.30
N PRO A 11 -23.79 11.76 10.89
CA PRO A 11 -24.83 11.00 10.19
C PRO A 11 -25.41 11.73 8.97
N GLU A 12 -25.44 13.07 8.97
CA GLU A 12 -25.83 13.88 7.81
C GLU A 12 -24.88 13.76 6.60
N LEU A 13 -23.59 13.46 6.80
CA LEU A 13 -22.62 13.28 5.71
C LEU A 13 -22.60 11.83 5.19
N GLN A 14 -23.15 10.87 5.93
CA GLN A 14 -23.20 9.45 5.54
C GLN A 14 -23.92 9.25 4.22
N MET A 15 -25.06 9.92 4.02
CA MET A 15 -25.84 9.77 2.80
C MET A 15 -25.05 10.27 1.58
N GLU A 16 -24.39 11.43 1.68
CA GLU A 16 -23.67 12.04 0.56
C GLU A 16 -22.40 11.25 0.20
N ALA A 17 -21.66 10.78 1.21
CA ALA A 17 -20.47 9.97 0.96
C ALA A 17 -20.80 8.53 0.56
N MET A 18 -21.90 7.94 1.05
CA MET A 18 -22.40 6.67 0.52
C MET A 18 -22.83 6.83 -0.94
N LYS A 19 -23.47 7.95 -1.29
CA LYS A 19 -23.80 8.27 -2.68
C LYS A 19 -22.56 8.41 -3.55
N MET A 20 -21.50 9.09 -3.07
CA MET A 20 -20.21 9.18 -3.75
C MET A 20 -19.53 7.81 -3.91
N LEU A 21 -19.58 6.97 -2.88
CA LEU A 21 -19.07 5.60 -2.94
C LEU A 21 -19.88 4.75 -3.92
N GLU A 22 -21.21 4.88 -3.98
CA GLU A 22 -22.03 4.19 -4.99
C GLU A 22 -21.74 4.65 -6.43
N THR A 23 -21.33 5.91 -6.63
CA THR A 23 -21.01 6.42 -7.96
C THR A 23 -19.58 6.15 -8.41
N GLN A 24 -18.63 5.95 -7.48
CA GLN A 24 -17.20 5.78 -7.77
C GLN A 24 -16.63 4.41 -7.39
N ALA A 25 -17.35 3.59 -6.62
CA ALA A 25 -16.89 2.25 -6.29
C ALA A 25 -16.93 1.35 -7.53
N PRO A 26 -15.92 0.50 -7.73
CA PRO A 26 -15.93 -0.51 -8.78
C PRO A 26 -17.20 -1.39 -8.72
N GLU A 27 -17.70 -1.82 -9.88
CA GLU A 27 -18.83 -2.76 -9.96
C GLU A 27 -18.55 -4.03 -9.11
N GLY A 28 -19.51 -4.41 -8.27
CA GLY A 28 -19.38 -5.56 -7.36
C GLY A 28 -18.82 -5.23 -5.96
N THR A 29 -18.58 -3.95 -5.65
CA THR A 29 -18.19 -3.54 -4.30
C THR A 29 -19.34 -3.73 -3.31
N ASP A 30 -19.21 -4.73 -2.44
CA ASP A 30 -20.17 -4.98 -1.37
C ASP A 30 -20.05 -3.91 -0.26
N LEU A 31 -20.92 -2.90 -0.33
CA LEU A 31 -20.93 -1.75 0.59
C LEU A 31 -21.36 -2.11 2.03
N VAL A 32 -21.96 -3.29 2.26
CA VAL A 32 -22.32 -3.77 3.61
C VAL A 32 -21.06 -4.00 4.46
N LYS A 33 -19.92 -4.29 3.82
CA LYS A 33 -18.59 -4.41 4.44
C LYS A 33 -18.04 -3.12 5.04
N PHE A 34 -18.75 -2.00 4.85
CA PHE A 34 -18.39 -0.67 5.32
C PHE A 34 -19.30 -0.19 6.46
N GLY A 35 -20.24 -1.03 6.92
CA GLY A 35 -21.20 -0.74 7.98
C GLY A 35 -20.67 -0.86 9.43
N PRO A 36 -21.56 -0.73 10.42
CA PRO A 36 -21.24 -0.63 11.85
C PRO A 36 -20.54 -1.86 12.45
N ASP A 37 -20.70 -3.04 11.83
CA ASP A 37 -19.98 -4.27 12.20
C ASP A 37 -18.50 -4.28 11.75
N GLY A 38 -18.03 -3.16 11.18
CA GLY A 38 -16.65 -2.71 11.22
C GLY A 38 -15.60 -3.78 10.96
N TYR A 39 -15.29 -4.04 9.69
CA TYR A 39 -14.13 -4.87 9.28
C TYR A 39 -14.05 -6.28 9.90
N GLN A 40 -15.11 -6.78 10.55
CA GLN A 40 -15.17 -8.13 11.09
C GLN A 40 -14.90 -9.17 9.99
N TRP A 41 -15.40 -8.90 8.77
CA TRP A 41 -15.13 -9.68 7.58
C TRP A 41 -13.63 -9.81 7.26
N VAL A 42 -12.79 -8.81 7.58
CA VAL A 42 -11.32 -8.87 7.41
C VAL A 42 -10.74 -9.92 8.35
N ARG A 43 -11.18 -9.93 9.62
CA ARG A 43 -10.73 -10.90 10.62
C ARG A 43 -11.08 -12.31 10.18
N ASP A 44 -12.32 -12.51 9.74
CA ASP A 44 -12.78 -13.83 9.33
C ASP A 44 -12.04 -14.31 8.06
N ALA A 45 -11.75 -13.41 7.11
CA ALA A 45 -10.95 -13.73 5.92
C ALA A 45 -9.49 -14.06 6.26
N VAL A 46 -8.88 -13.33 7.20
CA VAL A 46 -7.55 -13.65 7.72
C VAL A 46 -7.53 -15.01 8.41
N GLN A 47 -8.53 -15.32 9.24
CA GLN A 47 -8.62 -16.58 9.98
C GLN A 47 -8.89 -17.79 9.08
N ARG A 48 -9.66 -17.63 8.00
CA ARG A 48 -9.89 -18.69 7.00
C ARG A 48 -8.67 -18.99 6.14
N GLY A 49 -7.64 -18.15 6.17
CA GLY A 49 -6.49 -18.29 5.29
C GLY A 49 -6.82 -17.98 3.83
N ASP A 50 -7.87 -17.19 3.56
CA ASP A 50 -8.18 -16.71 2.21
C ASP A 50 -6.98 -15.88 1.72
N ALA A 51 -6.16 -16.50 0.87
CA ALA A 51 -5.00 -15.89 0.25
C ALA A 51 -5.41 -14.92 -0.87
N ASP A 52 -6.58 -15.17 -1.48
CA ASP A 52 -6.97 -14.61 -2.76
C ASP A 52 -7.90 -13.39 -2.67
N GLY A 53 -8.24 -12.96 -1.45
CA GLY A 53 -8.90 -11.67 -1.30
C GLY A 53 -9.45 -11.39 0.09
N LEU A 54 -9.11 -10.21 0.58
CA LEU A 54 -9.79 -9.60 1.70
C LEU A 54 -11.05 -8.92 1.12
N GLY A 55 -12.07 -9.71 0.77
CA GLY A 55 -13.38 -9.19 0.31
C GLY A 55 -13.29 -8.52 -1.08
N PRO A 56 -13.96 -7.36 -1.34
CA PRO A 56 -13.82 -6.64 -2.62
C PRO A 56 -12.39 -6.12 -2.83
N PHE A 57 -11.52 -6.24 -1.81
CA PHE A 57 -10.12 -5.89 -1.84
C PHE A 57 -9.31 -7.16 -2.06
N SER A 58 -9.15 -7.58 -3.31
CA SER A 58 -8.27 -8.70 -3.62
C SER A 58 -6.83 -8.24 -3.42
N VAL A 59 -6.16 -8.82 -2.42
CA VAL A 59 -4.72 -8.67 -2.27
C VAL A 59 -4.12 -9.67 -3.25
N PRO A 60 -3.36 -9.24 -4.26
CA PRO A 60 -2.79 -10.19 -5.21
C PRO A 60 -1.92 -11.20 -4.47
N THR A 61 -2.29 -12.47 -4.58
CA THR A 61 -1.48 -13.61 -4.13
C THR A 61 -0.15 -13.59 -4.90
N PRO A 62 0.99 -13.93 -4.27
CA PRO A 62 2.27 -13.92 -4.96
C PRO A 62 2.19 -14.67 -6.29
N ALA A 63 2.70 -14.07 -7.37
CA ALA A 63 2.83 -14.79 -8.63
C ALA A 63 3.68 -16.04 -8.40
N ALA A 64 3.30 -17.17 -9.01
CA ALA A 64 3.97 -18.45 -8.82
C ALA A 64 5.50 -18.32 -8.98
N GLY A 65 6.25 -18.51 -7.89
CA GLY A 65 7.71 -18.43 -7.85
C GLY A 65 8.31 -17.28 -7.04
N VAL A 66 7.52 -16.27 -6.63
CA VAL A 66 8.00 -15.19 -5.75
C VAL A 66 7.70 -15.55 -4.29
N SER A 67 8.71 -16.06 -3.58
CA SER A 67 8.62 -16.34 -2.14
C SER A 67 9.45 -15.30 -1.37
N ILE A 68 8.76 -14.35 -0.75
CA ILE A 68 9.36 -13.45 0.24
C ILE A 68 9.26 -14.14 1.60
N ALA A 69 10.33 -14.08 2.40
CA ALA A 69 10.34 -14.66 3.74
C ALA A 69 9.16 -14.13 4.57
N PRO A 70 8.35 -15.01 5.19
CA PRO A 70 7.18 -14.58 5.95
C PRO A 70 7.61 -13.74 7.15
N ILE A 71 7.00 -12.56 7.29
CA ILE A 71 7.19 -11.69 8.46
C ILE A 71 6.13 -12.07 9.50
N PRO A 72 6.52 -12.50 10.72
CA PRO A 72 5.56 -12.81 11.78
C PRO A 72 4.72 -11.57 12.12
N PHE A 73 3.43 -11.61 11.81
CA PHE A 73 2.51 -10.50 12.04
C PHE A 73 1.07 -11.02 12.16
N ASP A 74 0.39 -10.64 13.25
CA ASP A 74 -1.00 -11.04 13.48
C ASP A 74 -1.98 -10.04 12.85
N PHE A 75 -2.46 -10.36 11.66
CA PHE A 75 -3.49 -9.58 10.98
C PHE A 75 -4.90 -9.73 11.60
N ALA A 76 -5.15 -10.75 12.43
CA ALA A 76 -6.45 -11.04 13.01
C ALA A 76 -6.72 -10.28 14.31
N ALA A 77 -5.68 -9.70 14.92
CA ALA A 77 -5.79 -8.81 16.07
C ALA A 77 -6.79 -7.67 15.77
N PRO A 78 -7.71 -7.32 16.71
CA PRO A 78 -8.85 -6.45 16.41
C PRO A 78 -8.49 -5.10 15.78
N THR A 79 -7.52 -4.40 16.36
CA THR A 79 -7.07 -3.09 15.87
C THR A 79 -6.26 -3.21 14.57
N THR A 80 -5.50 -4.28 14.41
CA THR A 80 -4.73 -4.57 13.20
C THR A 80 -5.65 -4.85 12.02
N ALA A 81 -6.67 -5.68 12.19
CA ALA A 81 -7.63 -6.02 11.14
C ALA A 81 -8.43 -4.79 10.68
N LEU A 82 -8.84 -3.94 11.64
CA LEU A 82 -9.46 -2.65 11.38
C LEU A 82 -8.55 -1.75 10.53
N ASN A 83 -7.29 -1.60 10.92
CA ASN A 83 -6.33 -0.77 10.19
C ASN A 83 -5.97 -1.37 8.82
N LEU A 84 -5.88 -2.69 8.71
CA LEU A 84 -5.68 -3.40 7.44
C LEU A 84 -6.82 -3.08 6.47
N GLY A 85 -8.07 -3.17 6.92
CA GLY A 85 -9.22 -2.81 6.09
C GLY A 85 -9.20 -1.35 5.61
N ARG A 86 -8.76 -0.40 6.46
CA ARG A 86 -8.57 1.01 6.07
C ARG A 86 -7.50 1.17 5.00
N ILE A 87 -6.37 0.46 5.13
CA ILE A 87 -5.27 0.48 4.15
C ILE A 87 -5.76 -0.05 2.80
N LEU A 88 -6.41 -1.20 2.80
CA LEU A 88 -6.92 -1.85 1.58
C LEU A 88 -7.91 -0.96 0.83
N ARG A 89 -8.78 -0.25 1.57
CA ARG A 89 -9.67 0.74 0.99
C ARG A 89 -8.89 1.88 0.33
N GLY A 90 -7.87 2.42 1.01
CA GLY A 90 -7.02 3.47 0.45
C GLY A 90 -6.37 3.06 -0.87
N LEU A 91 -5.94 1.79 -0.99
CA LEU A 91 -5.32 1.25 -2.21
C LEU A 91 -6.29 1.15 -3.40
N THR A 92 -7.62 1.19 -3.19
CA THR A 92 -8.62 1.10 -4.28
C THR A 92 -9.01 2.43 -4.91
N VAL A 93 -8.65 3.55 -4.30
CA VAL A 93 -9.09 4.89 -4.75
C VAL A 93 -8.57 5.23 -6.16
N GLY A 94 -7.48 4.61 -6.61
CA GLY A 94 -7.07 4.65 -8.02
C GLY A 94 -5.58 4.42 -8.26
N LYS A 95 -5.22 3.98 -9.47
CA LYS A 95 -3.82 3.91 -9.92
C LYS A 95 -3.20 5.31 -9.90
N GLY A 96 -2.01 5.44 -9.32
CA GLY A 96 -1.26 6.70 -9.25
C GLY A 96 -1.53 7.57 -8.03
N MET A 97 -2.38 7.12 -7.09
CA MET A 97 -2.62 7.82 -5.83
C MET A 97 -1.75 7.28 -4.69
N ALA A 98 -1.12 8.17 -3.94
CA ALA A 98 -0.36 7.81 -2.74
C ALA A 98 -1.28 7.76 -1.51
N VAL A 99 -1.09 6.76 -0.65
CA VAL A 99 -1.82 6.62 0.63
C VAL A 99 -0.93 7.08 1.78
N LEU A 100 -1.41 8.06 2.57
CA LEU A 100 -0.73 8.53 3.78
C LEU A 100 -1.25 7.79 5.02
N LEU A 101 -0.33 7.22 5.82
CA LEU A 101 -0.66 6.57 7.09
C LEU A 101 -0.29 7.47 8.27
N GLU A 102 -1.30 7.96 8.98
CA GLU A 102 -1.14 8.85 10.13
C GLU A 102 -1.42 8.14 11.46
N GLY A 103 -0.68 8.52 12.52
CA GLY A 103 -0.95 8.11 13.89
C GLY A 103 0.30 8.14 14.78
N PRO A 104 0.18 7.91 16.10
CA PRO A 104 1.29 7.97 17.05
C PRO A 104 2.47 7.06 16.68
N PRO A 105 3.71 7.40 17.03
CA PRO A 105 4.84 6.49 16.86
C PRO A 105 4.62 5.18 17.62
N GLY A 106 5.15 4.07 17.10
CA GLY A 106 5.03 2.75 17.75
C GLY A 106 3.71 1.99 17.50
N THR A 107 2.74 2.54 16.76
CA THR A 107 1.44 1.88 16.50
C THR A 107 1.46 0.79 15.40
N GLY A 108 2.64 0.42 14.89
CA GLY A 108 2.78 -0.66 13.90
C GLY A 108 2.49 -0.29 12.44
N LYS A 109 2.39 0.99 12.09
CA LYS A 109 2.16 1.46 10.69
C LYS A 109 3.17 0.90 9.69
N SER A 110 4.46 0.93 10.02
CA SER A 110 5.49 0.36 9.15
C SER A 110 5.42 -1.17 9.12
N SER A 111 5.12 -1.78 10.27
CA SER A 111 5.06 -3.23 10.42
C SER A 111 3.92 -3.86 9.62
N ILE A 112 2.73 -3.24 9.63
CA ILE A 112 1.58 -3.73 8.87
C ILE A 112 1.83 -3.67 7.35
N ILE A 113 2.54 -2.63 6.86
CA ILE A 113 2.89 -2.51 5.45
C ILE A 113 3.96 -3.52 5.04
N ALA A 114 4.98 -3.73 5.88
CA ALA A 114 5.99 -4.76 5.63
C ALA A 114 5.38 -6.16 5.58
N ALA A 115 4.53 -6.50 6.56
CA ALA A 115 3.85 -7.78 6.59
C ALA A 115 2.89 -7.94 5.40
N LEU A 116 2.17 -6.88 5.02
CA LEU A 116 1.26 -6.91 3.88
C LEU A 116 2.03 -7.14 2.58
N ALA A 117 3.12 -6.41 2.35
CA ALA A 117 3.97 -6.58 1.16
C ALA A 117 4.52 -8.02 1.04
N ALA A 118 5.04 -8.57 2.15
CA ALA A 118 5.49 -9.96 2.21
C ALA A 118 4.36 -10.95 1.89
N ARG A 119 3.15 -10.72 2.42
CA ARG A 119 1.95 -11.54 2.12
C ARG A 119 1.52 -11.44 0.65
N CYS A 120 1.68 -10.27 0.02
CA CYS A 120 1.40 -10.07 -1.41
C CYS A 120 2.49 -10.63 -2.33
N GLY A 121 3.64 -11.03 -1.78
CA GLY A 121 4.83 -11.32 -2.60
C GLY A 121 5.34 -10.09 -3.35
N ARG A 122 5.13 -8.87 -2.82
CA ARG A 122 5.60 -7.62 -3.40
C ARG A 122 6.87 -7.14 -2.70
N GLU A 123 7.84 -6.66 -3.46
CA GLU A 123 9.04 -6.01 -2.92
C GLU A 123 8.65 -4.72 -2.16
N LEU A 124 9.02 -4.62 -0.89
CA LEU A 124 8.86 -3.37 -0.13
C LEU A 124 10.12 -2.51 -0.28
N VAL A 125 10.02 -1.44 -1.08
CA VAL A 125 11.08 -0.44 -1.19
C VAL A 125 10.89 0.62 -0.11
N ARG A 126 11.85 0.72 0.80
CA ARG A 126 11.86 1.74 1.87
C ARG A 126 12.76 2.91 1.46
N ILE A 127 12.14 4.06 1.23
CA ILE A 127 12.84 5.31 0.95
C ILE A 127 12.76 6.19 2.21
N ASN A 128 13.91 6.54 2.77
CA ASN A 128 13.98 7.54 3.84
C ASN A 128 14.26 8.90 3.19
N ILE A 129 13.50 9.92 3.58
CA ILE A 129 13.72 11.30 3.11
C ILE A 129 14.29 12.12 4.27
N SER A 130 15.34 12.89 3.99
CA SER A 130 15.93 13.89 4.88
C SER A 130 16.22 15.18 4.11
N GLU A 131 16.68 16.23 4.80
CA GLU A 131 17.07 17.50 4.18
C GLU A 131 18.22 17.36 3.17
N GLN A 132 19.02 16.30 3.29
CA GLN A 132 20.13 15.98 2.38
C GLN A 132 19.69 15.11 1.19
N THR A 133 18.43 14.68 1.12
CA THR A 133 17.95 13.86 0.00
C THR A 133 17.72 14.76 -1.20
N GLU A 134 18.43 14.50 -2.30
CA GLU A 134 18.26 15.24 -3.55
C GLU A 134 17.32 14.51 -4.51
N ILE A 135 16.79 15.25 -5.49
CA ILE A 135 15.93 14.67 -6.55
C ILE A 135 16.72 13.63 -7.36
N ALA A 136 18.02 13.85 -7.54
CA ALA A 136 18.92 12.93 -8.24
C ALA A 136 18.99 11.54 -7.57
N ASP A 137 18.84 11.46 -6.24
CA ASP A 137 18.83 10.19 -5.49
C ASP A 137 17.53 9.40 -5.72
N LEU A 138 16.41 10.12 -5.90
CA LEU A 138 15.09 9.52 -6.09
C LEU A 138 14.84 9.14 -7.55
N VAL A 139 15.06 10.08 -8.47
CA VAL A 139 14.72 9.93 -9.89
C VAL A 139 15.89 9.33 -10.68
N GLY A 140 17.11 9.80 -10.43
CA GLY A 140 18.31 9.36 -11.13
C GLY A 140 19.16 10.52 -11.65
N GLN A 141 20.34 10.17 -12.17
CA GLN A 141 21.33 11.11 -12.65
C GLN A 141 22.23 10.48 -13.72
N PHE A 142 22.93 11.32 -14.48
CA PHE A 142 23.96 10.85 -15.41
C PHE A 142 25.29 10.65 -14.66
N LEU A 143 25.80 9.43 -14.68
CA LEU A 143 27.07 9.05 -14.07
C LEU A 143 28.12 8.81 -15.16
N PRO A 144 29.40 9.13 -14.92
CA PRO A 144 30.47 8.77 -15.83
C PRO A 144 30.53 7.24 -15.97
N ALA A 145 30.47 6.75 -17.20
CA ALA A 145 30.62 5.33 -17.48
C ALA A 145 32.09 4.93 -17.43
N ALA A 146 32.39 3.74 -16.90
CA ALA A 146 33.73 3.21 -16.86
C ALA A 146 34.23 2.96 -18.30
N GLY A 147 35.07 3.86 -18.81
CA GLY A 147 35.65 3.74 -20.15
C GLY A 147 36.61 2.55 -20.23
N GLN A 148 36.38 1.66 -21.20
CA GLN A 148 37.36 0.63 -21.56
C GLN A 148 38.50 1.29 -22.36
N GLY A 149 39.44 1.93 -21.68
CA GLY A 149 40.76 2.24 -22.23
C GLY A 149 40.88 3.32 -23.33
N SER A 150 39.82 4.04 -23.70
CA SER A 150 39.91 5.22 -24.56
C SER A 150 39.85 6.51 -23.74
N HIS A 151 40.51 7.58 -24.18
CA HIS A 151 40.47 8.93 -23.55
C HIS A 151 39.09 9.63 -23.69
N GLU A 152 38.01 8.87 -23.89
CA GLU A 152 36.66 9.37 -24.11
C GLU A 152 35.82 9.18 -22.84
N VAL A 153 35.37 10.29 -22.27
CA VAL A 153 34.47 10.28 -21.10
C VAL A 153 33.04 10.18 -21.59
N SER A 154 32.46 8.97 -21.55
CA SER A 154 31.04 8.77 -21.81
C SER A 154 30.23 8.84 -20.51
N PHE A 155 29.01 9.36 -20.57
CA PHE A 155 28.06 9.39 -19.45
C PHE A 155 26.91 8.43 -19.72
N THR A 156 26.48 7.69 -18.70
CA THR A 156 25.30 6.83 -18.76
C THR A 156 24.28 7.29 -17.74
N TRP A 157 22.99 7.16 -18.09
CA TRP A 157 21.92 7.36 -17.13
C TRP A 157 21.95 6.24 -16.08
N SER A 158 21.77 6.61 -14.81
CA SER A 158 21.56 5.71 -13.69
C SER A 158 20.26 6.08 -12.99
N ASP A 159 19.34 5.13 -12.88
CA ASP A 159 18.07 5.32 -12.18
C ASP A 159 18.29 5.56 -10.68
N GLY A 160 17.49 6.44 -10.10
CA GLY A 160 17.38 6.61 -8.65
C GLY A 160 16.48 5.53 -8.02
N VAL A 161 16.39 5.52 -6.69
CA VAL A 161 15.69 4.45 -5.95
C VAL A 161 14.18 4.41 -6.24
N LEU A 162 13.54 5.56 -6.41
CA LEU A 162 12.10 5.64 -6.72
C LEU A 162 11.84 5.20 -8.15
N LEU A 163 12.62 5.68 -9.12
CA LEU A 163 12.44 5.31 -10.53
C LEU A 163 12.71 3.83 -10.76
N SER A 164 13.74 3.28 -10.11
CA SER A 164 14.05 1.85 -10.13
C SER A 164 12.89 1.01 -9.60
N ALA A 165 12.23 1.46 -8.53
CA ALA A 165 11.06 0.78 -7.96
C ALA A 165 9.85 0.81 -8.91
N LEU A 166 9.57 1.98 -9.51
CA LEU A 166 8.44 2.14 -10.44
C LEU A 166 8.58 1.33 -11.73
N ARG A 167 9.80 1.04 -12.18
CA ARG A 167 10.06 0.22 -13.39
C ARG A 167 9.88 -1.27 -13.17
N ARG A 168 9.83 -1.74 -11.92
CA ARG A 168 9.71 -3.16 -11.56
C ARG A 168 8.27 -3.60 -11.27
N ASP A 169 7.31 -2.66 -11.27
CA ASP A 169 5.90 -2.86 -10.90
C ASP A 169 5.02 -3.21 -12.12
#